data_AF-A0A8D8NNP9-F1
#
_entry.id   AF-A0A8D8NNP9-F1
#
_cell.length_a   1.000
_cell.length_b   1.000
_cell.length_c   1.000
_cell.angle_alpha   90.00
_cell.angle_beta   90.00
_cell.angle_gamma   90.00
#
_symmetry.space_group_name_H-M   'P 1'
#
loop_
_entity.id
_entity.type
_entity.pdbx_description
1 polymer ?
#
loop_
_entity_poly.entity_id
_entity_poly.type
_entity_poly.pdbx_seq_one_letter_code
_entity_poly.pdbx_strand_id
1 'polypeptide(L)'
;WEWFYAAIKVTRDSLKDIWNDGHMVGFVDKARAEQDLRQHPPGTFLLRFSDSQQGGITIAYVTNEPSRRIQHINPFIGKDAVNAINAIRDLPQLKFVYPGVPKEEAFGRYFRPKVLPVAGYVPAEPAAPNL
;
A
#
# COMPACT_ATOMS: atom_id res chain seq x y z
N TRP A 1 13.81 -4.35 19.13
CA TRP A 1 12.41 -4.36 19.60
C TRP A 1 11.59 -3.18 19.08
N GLU A 2 12.14 -1.96 19.00
CA GLU A 2 11.40 -0.76 18.55
C GLU A 2 10.82 -0.85 17.13
N TRP A 3 11.50 -1.57 16.23
CA TRP A 3 10.99 -1.84 14.88
C TRP A 3 9.65 -2.57 14.88
N PHE A 4 9.53 -3.62 15.68
CA PHE A 4 8.30 -4.40 15.77
C PHE A 4 7.15 -3.56 16.33
N TYR A 5 7.42 -2.77 17.38
CA TYR A 5 6.42 -1.86 17.93
C TYR A 5 5.95 -0.83 16.92
N ALA A 6 6.85 -0.26 16.12
CA ALA A 6 6.49 0.69 15.08
C ALA A 6 5.63 0.04 13.98
N ALA A 7 5.97 -1.19 13.56
CA ALA A 7 5.19 -1.96 12.60
C ALA A 7 3.77 -2.26 13.12
N ILE A 8 3.65 -2.73 14.36
CA ILE A 8 2.34 -3.00 14.97
C ILE A 8 1.53 -1.71 15.14
N LYS A 9 2.18 -0.61 15.56
CA LYS A 9 1.52 0.69 15.72
C LYS A 9 0.95 1.18 14.39
N VAL A 10 1.74 1.14 13.32
CA VAL A 10 1.28 1.65 12.01
C VAL A 10 0.15 0.79 11.45
N THR A 11 0.21 -0.53 11.65
CA THR A 11 -0.88 -1.42 11.25
C THR A 11 -2.14 -1.11 12.03
N ARG A 12 -2.06 -1.00 13.36
CA ARG A 12 -3.23 -0.71 14.20
C ARG A 12 -3.85 0.64 13.89
N ASP A 13 -3.04 1.66 13.64
CA ASP A 13 -3.51 3.03 13.53
C ASP A 13 -3.96 3.38 12.09
N SER A 14 -3.42 2.73 11.05
CA SER A 14 -3.68 3.11 9.64
C SER A 14 -4.12 1.97 8.72
N LEU A 15 -3.74 0.71 9.00
CA LEU A 15 -3.99 -0.43 8.10
C LEU A 15 -4.76 -1.57 8.76
N LYS A 16 -5.46 -1.30 9.87
CA LYS A 16 -6.08 -2.34 10.71
C LYS A 16 -7.05 -3.21 9.92
N ASP A 17 -7.88 -2.58 9.10
CA ASP A 17 -8.91 -3.29 8.34
C ASP A 17 -8.29 -4.15 7.23
N ILE A 18 -7.27 -3.63 6.53
CA ILE A 18 -6.51 -4.34 5.49
C ILE A 18 -5.78 -5.56 6.08
N TRP A 19 -5.22 -5.38 7.27
CA TRP A 19 -4.57 -6.47 8.01
C TRP A 19 -5.58 -7.56 8.41
N ASN A 20 -6.71 -7.18 8.99
CA ASN A 20 -7.73 -8.12 9.45
C ASN A 20 -8.37 -8.92 8.29
N ASP A 21 -8.46 -8.33 7.11
CA ASP A 21 -8.94 -9.02 5.90
C ASP A 21 -7.92 -9.98 5.28
N GLY A 22 -6.65 -9.93 5.72
CA GLY A 22 -5.58 -10.72 5.09
C GLY A 22 -5.12 -10.18 3.74
N HIS A 23 -5.43 -8.92 3.39
CA HIS A 23 -4.96 -8.26 2.16
C HIS A 23 -3.52 -7.72 2.28
N MET A 24 -2.87 -7.92 3.42
CA MET A 24 -1.47 -7.57 3.69
C MET A 24 -0.73 -8.80 4.23
N VAL A 25 0.43 -9.11 3.65
CA VAL A 25 1.31 -10.20 4.13
C VAL A 25 2.06 -9.76 5.38
N GLY A 26 2.57 -8.52 5.38
CA GLY A 26 3.19 -7.92 6.55
C GLY A 26 4.62 -8.41 6.80
N PHE A 27 4.76 -9.42 7.65
CA PHE A 27 6.07 -9.92 8.08
C PHE A 27 6.65 -10.90 7.07
N VAL A 28 7.21 -10.36 5.98
CA VAL A 28 7.94 -11.12 4.97
C VAL A 28 9.17 -10.33 4.54
N ASP A 29 10.31 -11.01 4.48
CA ASP A 29 11.55 -10.39 4.01
C ASP A 29 11.51 -10.13 2.49
N LYS A 30 12.45 -9.31 2.02
CA LYS A 30 12.55 -8.95 0.61
C LYS A 30 12.69 -10.17 -0.31
N ALA A 31 13.53 -11.14 0.04
CA ALA A 31 13.86 -12.26 -0.83
C ALA A 31 12.65 -13.19 -1.01
N ARG A 32 11.94 -13.47 0.08
CA ARG A 32 10.72 -14.28 0.07
C ARG A 32 9.59 -13.60 -0.69
N ALA A 33 9.38 -12.30 -0.46
CA ALA A 33 8.40 -11.53 -1.22
C ALA A 33 8.67 -11.58 -2.74
N GLU A 34 9.93 -11.47 -3.16
CA GLU A 34 10.30 -11.58 -4.56
C GLU A 34 10.07 -12.99 -5.12
N GLN A 35 10.39 -14.03 -4.35
CA GLN A 35 10.16 -15.42 -4.74
C GLN A 35 8.67 -15.71 -4.93
N ASP A 36 7.83 -15.29 -3.99
CA ASP A 36 6.38 -15.51 -4.04
C ASP A 36 5.78 -14.76 -5.24
N LEU A 37 6.16 -13.50 -5.47
CA LEU A 37 5.68 -12.71 -6.60
C LEU A 37 6.14 -13.23 -7.96
N ARG A 38 7.36 -13.75 -8.09
CA ARG A 38 7.87 -14.30 -9.37
C ARG A 38 6.99 -15.43 -9.93
N GLN A 39 6.33 -16.17 -9.05
CA GLN A 39 5.44 -17.27 -9.44
C GLN A 39 4.05 -16.79 -9.91
N HIS A 40 3.74 -15.50 -9.75
CA HIS A 40 2.43 -14.93 -10.06
C HIS A 40 2.45 -14.06 -11.34
N PRO A 41 1.28 -13.84 -11.96
CA PRO A 41 1.17 -13.02 -13.16
C PRO A 41 1.63 -11.56 -12.95
N PRO A 42 2.08 -10.87 -14.02
CA PRO A 42 2.38 -9.44 -13.96
C PRO A 42 1.23 -8.59 -13.38
N GLY A 43 1.60 -7.62 -12.56
CA GLY A 43 0.67 -6.77 -11.83
C GLY A 43 0.14 -7.37 -10.53
N THR A 44 0.60 -8.57 -10.15
CA THR A 44 0.42 -9.08 -8.79
C THR A 44 1.31 -8.32 -7.83
N PHE A 45 0.77 -7.94 -6.67
CA PHE A 45 1.47 -7.18 -5.65
C PHE A 45 1.15 -7.67 -4.22
N LEU A 46 2.01 -7.33 -3.28
CA LEU A 46 1.80 -7.57 -1.86
C LEU A 46 2.33 -6.41 -1.01
N LEU A 47 1.76 -6.27 0.19
CA LEU A 47 2.22 -5.32 1.20
C LEU A 47 3.07 -6.05 2.24
N ARG A 48 4.21 -5.47 2.57
CA ARG A 48 5.11 -5.98 3.60
C ARG A 48 5.71 -4.84 4.43
N PHE A 49 6.20 -5.18 5.62
CA PHE A 49 7.01 -4.25 6.39
C PHE A 49 8.41 -4.13 5.78
N SER A 50 8.96 -2.93 5.87
CA SER A 50 10.33 -2.65 5.46
C SER A 50 11.30 -3.12 6.53
N ASP A 51 12.30 -3.91 6.13
CA ASP A 51 13.37 -4.37 7.01
C ASP A 51 14.35 -3.23 7.37
N SER A 52 14.42 -2.20 6.53
CA SER A 52 15.34 -1.06 6.68
C SER A 52 14.70 0.21 7.24
N GLN A 53 13.38 0.36 7.13
CA GLN A 53 12.65 1.53 7.62
C GLN A 53 11.75 1.14 8.79
N GLN A 54 11.99 1.78 9.94
CA GLN A 54 11.25 1.51 11.16
C GLN A 54 9.76 1.81 11.02
N GLY A 55 8.92 0.78 11.11
CA GLY A 55 7.47 0.91 10.89
C GLY A 55 7.09 1.31 9.46
N GLY A 56 7.99 1.12 8.49
CA GLY A 56 7.72 1.39 7.10
C GLY A 56 6.91 0.27 6.45
N ILE A 57 5.88 0.62 5.69
CA ILE A 57 5.14 -0.32 4.84
C ILE A 57 5.58 -0.10 3.39
N THR A 58 5.95 -1.17 2.70
CA THR A 58 6.32 -1.14 1.28
C THR A 58 5.42 -2.07 0.47
N ILE A 59 5.28 -1.74 -0.81
CA ILE A 59 4.53 -2.52 -1.79
C ILE A 59 5.54 -3.12 -2.76
N ALA A 60 5.51 -4.44 -2.90
CA ALA A 60 6.28 -5.16 -3.90
C ALA A 60 5.33 -5.66 -5.00
N TYR A 61 5.73 -5.56 -6.27
CA TYR A 61 4.90 -6.02 -7.40
C TYR A 61 5.72 -6.55 -8.57
N VAL A 62 5.11 -7.41 -9.37
CA VAL A 62 5.67 -7.94 -10.62
C VAL A 62 5.39 -6.94 -11.75
N THR A 63 6.43 -6.46 -12.45
CA THR A 63 6.26 -5.57 -13.60
C THR A 63 5.68 -6.29 -14.81
N ASN A 64 4.94 -5.56 -15.66
CA ASN A 64 4.44 -6.04 -16.95
C ASN A 64 5.47 -5.92 -18.08
N GLU A 65 6.74 -5.76 -17.75
CA GLU A 65 7.82 -5.72 -18.72
C GLU A 65 8.18 -7.14 -19.17
N PRO A 66 8.76 -7.31 -20.38
CA PRO A 66 9.23 -8.61 -20.86
C PRO A 66 10.15 -9.34 -19.88
N SER A 67 10.91 -8.57 -19.08
CA SER A 67 11.85 -9.11 -18.09
C SER A 67 11.21 -9.51 -16.74
N ARG A 68 9.89 -9.27 -16.54
CA ARG A 68 9.11 -9.62 -15.33
C ARG A 68 9.86 -9.37 -14.02
N ARG A 69 10.39 -8.16 -13.86
CA ARG A 69 11.16 -7.77 -12.67
C ARG A 69 10.22 -7.54 -11.49
N ILE A 70 10.74 -7.74 -10.28
CA ILE A 70 10.04 -7.32 -9.07
C ILE A 70 10.52 -5.93 -8.70
N GLN A 71 9.58 -5.00 -8.51
CA GLN A 71 9.86 -3.65 -8.04
C GLN A 71 9.27 -3.44 -6.65
N HIS A 72 9.98 -2.66 -5.83
CA HIS A 72 9.55 -2.27 -4.50
C HIS A 72 9.34 -0.76 -4.48
N ILE A 73 8.17 -0.32 -4.05
CA ILE A 73 7.85 1.10 -3.86
C ILE A 73 8.51 1.58 -2.57
N ASN A 74 8.93 2.85 -2.54
CA ASN A 74 9.51 3.45 -1.34
C ASN A 74 8.59 3.25 -0.13
N PRO A 75 9.14 2.87 1.04
CA PRO A 75 8.31 2.63 2.22
C PRO A 75 7.57 3.88 2.69
N PHE A 76 6.32 3.70 3.08
CA PHE A 76 5.49 4.70 3.74
C PHE A 76 5.66 4.58 5.25
N ILE A 77 5.96 5.67 5.95
CA ILE A 77 6.29 5.67 7.38
C ILE A 77 5.30 6.50 8.20
N GLY A 78 5.06 6.10 9.44
CA GLY A 78 4.24 6.85 10.40
C GLY A 78 2.86 7.21 9.84
N LYS A 79 2.52 8.51 9.84
CA LYS A 79 1.23 9.01 9.35
C LYS A 79 1.04 8.84 7.84
N ASP A 80 2.13 8.69 7.08
CA ASP A 80 2.06 8.55 5.62
C ASP A 80 1.73 7.12 5.20
N ALA A 81 1.65 6.17 6.13
CA ALA A 81 1.24 4.79 5.86
C ALA A 81 -0.12 4.68 5.16
N VAL A 82 -1.05 5.59 5.46
CA VAL A 82 -2.34 5.68 4.77
C VAL A 82 -2.18 5.95 3.27
N ASN A 83 -1.09 6.59 2.84
CA ASN A 83 -0.81 6.84 1.43
C ASN A 83 -0.45 5.57 0.66
N ALA A 84 -0.13 4.46 1.33
CA ALA A 84 0.02 3.17 0.66
C ALA A 84 -1.28 2.77 -0.05
N ILE A 85 -2.45 3.04 0.56
CA ILE A 85 -3.77 2.75 -0.03
C ILE A 85 -4.01 3.62 -1.27
N ASN A 86 -3.68 4.91 -1.17
CA ASN A 86 -3.77 5.83 -2.30
C ASN A 86 -2.83 5.41 -3.45
N ALA A 87 -1.60 4.99 -3.13
CA ALA A 87 -0.66 4.48 -4.12
C ALA A 87 -1.20 3.20 -4.80
N ILE A 88 -1.82 2.29 -4.04
CA ILE A 88 -2.46 1.09 -4.61
C ILE A 88 -3.56 1.47 -5.62
N ARG A 89 -4.40 2.44 -5.26
CA ARG A 89 -5.44 2.97 -6.15
C ARG A 89 -4.84 3.56 -7.42
N ASP A 90 -3.88 4.48 -7.26
CA ASP A 90 -3.42 5.38 -8.33
C ASP A 90 -2.43 4.70 -9.30
N LEU A 91 -1.81 3.59 -8.90
CA LEU A 91 -0.87 2.86 -9.74
C LEU A 91 -1.58 1.80 -10.62
N PRO A 92 -1.64 2.00 -11.95
CA PRO A 92 -2.32 1.08 -12.86
C PRO A 92 -1.60 -0.26 -13.02
N GLN A 93 -0.32 -0.34 -12.66
CA GLN A 93 0.42 -1.61 -12.67
C GLN A 93 -0.06 -2.58 -11.59
N LEU A 94 -0.70 -2.09 -10.52
CA LEU A 94 -1.19 -2.92 -9.42
C LEU A 94 -2.59 -3.41 -9.76
N LYS A 95 -2.71 -4.72 -10.02
CA LYS A 95 -3.93 -5.37 -10.53
C LYS A 95 -4.48 -6.43 -9.60
N PHE A 96 -3.59 -7.24 -9.01
CA PHE A 96 -3.98 -8.36 -8.16
C PHE A 96 -3.22 -8.31 -6.84
N VAL A 97 -3.92 -8.43 -5.73
CA VAL A 97 -3.34 -8.64 -4.41
C VAL A 97 -2.97 -10.12 -4.30
N TYR A 98 -1.74 -10.40 -3.88
CA TYR A 98 -1.31 -11.76 -3.61
C TYR A 98 -2.29 -12.48 -2.66
N PRO A 99 -2.69 -13.73 -2.96
CA PRO A 99 -2.19 -14.60 -4.04
C PRO A 99 -2.96 -14.53 -5.37
N GLY A 100 -3.87 -13.59 -5.57
CA GLY A 100 -4.61 -13.46 -6.84
C GLY A 100 -5.94 -12.71 -6.78
N VAL A 101 -6.24 -12.02 -5.67
CA VAL A 101 -7.49 -11.29 -5.49
C VAL A 101 -7.45 -10.01 -6.32
N PRO A 102 -8.47 -9.68 -7.14
CA PRO A 102 -8.51 -8.41 -7.86
C PRO A 102 -8.37 -7.21 -6.92
N LYS A 103 -7.59 -6.20 -7.35
CA LYS A 103 -7.35 -4.99 -6.55
C LYS A 103 -8.65 -4.35 -6.06
N GLU A 104 -9.64 -4.23 -6.93
CA GLU A 104 -10.90 -3.57 -6.59
C GLU A 104 -11.73 -4.37 -5.58
N GLU A 105 -11.64 -5.70 -5.61
CA GLU A 105 -12.30 -6.56 -4.64
C GLU A 105 -11.65 -6.43 -3.25
N ALA A 106 -10.31 -6.45 -3.22
CA ALA A 106 -9.57 -6.37 -1.97
C ALA A 106 -9.51 -4.96 -1.36
N PHE A 107 -9.33 -3.93 -2.20
CA PHE A 107 -9.06 -2.56 -1.77
C PHE A 107 -10.16 -1.55 -2.09
N GLY A 108 -11.16 -1.92 -2.89
CA GLY A 108 -12.22 -0.99 -3.33
C GLY A 108 -12.94 -0.33 -2.15
N ARG A 109 -13.19 -1.07 -1.07
CA ARG A 109 -13.82 -0.52 0.14
C ARG A 109 -12.96 0.48 0.93
N TYR A 110 -11.65 0.47 0.71
CA TYR A 110 -10.68 1.39 1.34
C TYR A 110 -10.38 2.61 0.51
N PHE A 111 -10.71 2.58 -0.79
CA PHE A 111 -10.59 3.73 -1.65
C PHE A 111 -11.64 4.74 -1.21
N ARG A 112 -11.20 5.76 -0.45
CA ARG A 112 -12.05 6.90 -0.16
C ARG A 112 -12.60 7.40 -1.49
N PRO A 113 -13.92 7.66 -1.61
CA PRO A 113 -14.46 8.32 -2.77
C PRO A 113 -13.64 9.58 -2.98
N LYS A 114 -13.05 9.75 -4.18
CA LYS A 114 -12.70 11.11 -4.60
C LYS A 114 -14.03 11.84 -4.53
N VAL A 115 -14.19 12.76 -3.59
CA VAL A 115 -15.27 13.74 -3.67
C VAL A 115 -14.98 14.44 -4.98
N LEU A 116 -15.63 14.00 -6.06
CA LEU A 116 -15.61 14.73 -7.31
C LEU A 116 -16.16 16.10 -6.92
N PRO A 117 -15.44 17.19 -7.20
CA PRO A 117 -15.99 18.51 -6.95
C PRO A 117 -17.34 18.55 -7.67
N VAL A 118 -18.42 18.53 -6.89
CA VAL A 118 -19.76 18.78 -7.38
C VAL A 118 -19.68 20.17 -7.98
N ALA A 119 -20.01 20.28 -9.27
CA ALA A 119 -19.94 21.52 -10.02
C ALA A 119 -20.47 22.70 -9.17
N GLY A 120 -19.55 23.51 -8.64
CA GLY A 120 -19.88 24.69 -7.82
C GLY A 120 -19.21 24.81 -6.45
N TYR A 121 -18.62 23.75 -5.85
CA TYR A 121 -17.99 23.87 -4.52
C TYR A 121 -16.51 23.48 -4.50
N VAL A 122 -15.66 24.43 -4.13
CA VAL A 122 -14.23 24.23 -3.84
C VAL A 122 -14.06 23.84 -2.37
N PRO A 123 -13.16 22.88 -2.04
CA PRO A 123 -12.82 22.59 -0.65
C PRO A 123 -12.24 23.82 0.03
N ALA A 124 -12.74 24.15 1.23
CA ALA A 124 -12.15 25.21 2.04
C ALA A 124 -10.75 24.75 2.50
N GLU A 125 -9.72 25.31 1.87
CA GLU A 125 -8.36 25.23 2.38
C GLU A 125 -8.35 25.88 3.78
N PRO A 126 -7.77 25.24 4.82
CA PRO A 126 -7.63 25.90 6.11
C PRO A 126 -6.69 27.08 5.92
N ALA A 127 -7.25 28.30 6.03
CA ALA A 127 -6.50 29.54 5.95
C ALA A 127 -5.26 29.43 6.85
N ALA A 128 -4.07 29.51 6.23
CA ALA A 128 -2.84 29.66 6.96
C ALA A 128 -2.99 30.86 7.91
N PRO A 129 -2.57 30.75 9.18
CA PRO A 129 -2.61 31.88 10.08
C PRO A 129 -1.64 32.94 9.54
N ASN A 130 -2.18 34.09 9.13
CA ASN A 130 -1.36 35.24 8.77
C ASN A 130 -0.53 35.66 9.99
N LEU A 131 0.79 35.76 9.79
CA LEU A 131 1.74 36.47 10.64
C LEU A 131 1.42 37.97 10.67
#